data_AF-A0A9X0NZU0-F1
#
_entry.id   AF-A0A9X0NZU0-F1
#
_cell.length_a   1.000
_cell.length_b   1.000
_cell.length_c   1.000
_cell.angle_alpha   90.00
_cell.angle_beta   90.00
_cell.angle_gamma   90.00
#
_symmetry.space_group_name_H-M   'P 1'
#
loop_
_entity.id
_entity.type
_entity.pdbx_description
1 polymer ?
#
loop_
_entity_poly.entity_id
_entity_poly.type
_entity_poly.pdbx_seq_one_letter_code
_entity_poly.pdbx_strand_id
1 'polypeptide(L)'
;MQIVRTIGWVLLLFSLLAFSFFNWKPVEVQIWSNLVLETKLPALVVVSFLLGLIPMWLVHRASKWRATRRINALEAATSRFGAATLAPDASATVQPAPAPTPEPPVHNPPPEPANPVDPVDTDPAKPA
;
A
#
# COMPACT_ATOMS: atom_id res chain seq x y z
N MET A 1 -5.49 -23.68 14.13
CA MET A 1 -6.02 -24.06 12.81
C MET A 1 -5.06 -24.86 11.92
N GLN A 2 -3.76 -24.97 12.25
CA GLN A 2 -2.80 -25.64 11.37
C GLN A 2 -3.06 -27.14 11.21
N ILE A 3 -3.35 -27.87 12.30
CA ILE A 3 -3.73 -29.30 12.25
C ILE A 3 -4.96 -29.52 11.35
N VAL A 4 -6.04 -28.77 11.58
CA VAL A 4 -7.29 -28.90 10.79
C VAL A 4 -7.02 -28.63 9.31
N ARG A 5 -6.25 -27.58 9.00
CA ARG A 5 -5.85 -27.28 7.62
C ARG A 5 -5.04 -28.42 7.02
N THR A 6 -4.07 -28.97 7.75
CA THR A 6 -3.25 -30.10 7.28
C THR A 6 -4.10 -31.34 7.02
N ILE A 7 -5.00 -31.70 7.94
CA ILE A 7 -5.92 -32.83 7.76
C ILE A 7 -6.77 -32.63 6.51
N GLY A 8 -7.33 -31.44 6.31
CA GLY A 8 -8.10 -31.11 5.09
C GLY A 8 -7.28 -31.28 3.81
N TRP A 9 -6.03 -30.80 3.79
CA TRP A 9 -5.13 -30.98 2.63
C TRP A 9 -4.74 -32.44 2.40
N VAL A 10 -4.50 -33.21 3.47
CA VAL A 10 -4.17 -34.64 3.38
C VAL A 10 -5.37 -35.43 2.84
N LEU A 11 -6.57 -35.19 3.34
CA LEU A 11 -7.80 -35.83 2.82
C LEU A 11 -8.05 -35.47 1.36
N LEU A 12 -7.88 -34.20 0.99
CA LEU A 12 -8.01 -33.76 -0.39
C LEU A 12 -6.98 -34.44 -1.30
N LEU A 13 -5.71 -34.51 -0.87
CA LEU A 13 -4.65 -35.16 -1.62
C LEU A 13 -4.92 -36.67 -1.78
N PHE A 14 -5.32 -37.35 -0.71
CA PHE A 14 -5.65 -38.77 -0.75
C PHE A 14 -6.85 -39.05 -1.66
N SER A 15 -7.90 -38.24 -1.58
CA SER A 15 -9.07 -38.32 -2.46
C SER A 15 -8.68 -38.14 -3.92
N LEU A 16 -7.83 -37.15 -4.22
CA LEU A 16 -7.34 -36.90 -5.58
C LEU A 16 -6.49 -38.05 -6.12
N LEU A 17 -5.63 -38.65 -5.28
CA LEU A 17 -4.83 -39.82 -5.64
C LEU A 17 -5.71 -41.04 -5.91
N ALA A 18 -6.66 -41.33 -5.02
CA ALA A 18 -7.61 -42.43 -5.20
C ALA A 18 -8.42 -42.23 -6.48
N PHE A 19 -8.99 -41.04 -6.68
CA PHE A 19 -9.69 -40.68 -7.91
C PHE A 19 -8.81 -40.91 -9.13
N SER A 20 -7.55 -40.45 -9.10
CA SER A 20 -6.63 -40.61 -10.21
C SER A 20 -6.34 -42.07 -10.52
N PHE A 21 -6.06 -42.89 -9.50
CA PHE A 21 -5.77 -44.31 -9.67
C PHE A 21 -6.96 -45.06 -10.27
N PHE A 22 -8.18 -44.85 -9.74
CA PHE A 22 -9.38 -45.51 -10.24
C PHE A 22 -9.83 -44.99 -11.62
N ASN A 23 -9.47 -43.76 -11.97
CA ASN A 23 -9.89 -43.10 -13.21
C ASN A 23 -8.73 -42.92 -14.20
N TRP A 24 -7.80 -43.86 -14.28
CA TRP A 24 -6.65 -43.81 -15.20
C TRP A 24 -7.03 -44.08 -16.67
N LYS A 25 -8.15 -43.52 -17.12
CA LYS A 25 -8.68 -43.67 -18.47
C LYS A 25 -8.12 -42.59 -19.40
N PRO A 26 -7.67 -42.97 -20.61
CA PRO A 26 -7.34 -41.98 -21.64
C PRO A 26 -8.62 -41.25 -22.06
N VAL A 27 -8.49 -39.93 -22.25
CA VAL A 27 -9.55 -39.04 -22.71
C VAL A 27 -8.99 -38.22 -23.86
N GLU A 28 -9.65 -38.34 -25.00
CA GLU A 28 -9.37 -37.57 -26.20
C GLU A 28 -10.09 -36.23 -26.10
N VAL A 29 -9.33 -35.13 -26.09
CA VAL A 29 -9.88 -33.77 -26.15
C VAL A 29 -9.56 -33.19 -27.52
N GLN A 30 -10.59 -33.03 -28.34
CA GLN A 30 -10.46 -32.38 -29.65
C GLN A 30 -10.46 -30.86 -29.45
N ILE A 31 -9.32 -30.22 -29.73
CA ILE A 31 -9.16 -28.77 -29.57
C ILE A 31 -9.48 -28.08 -30.90
N TRP A 32 -9.15 -28.73 -32.03
CA TRP A 32 -9.44 -28.31 -33.40
C TRP A 32 -9.67 -29.54 -34.28
N SER A 33 -10.17 -29.35 -35.50
CA SER A 33 -10.51 -30.43 -36.44
C SER A 33 -9.39 -31.43 -36.73
N ASN A 34 -8.12 -31.02 -36.58
CA ASN A 34 -6.95 -31.86 -36.79
C ASN A 34 -6.03 -31.95 -35.54
N LEU A 35 -6.49 -31.52 -34.37
CA LEU A 35 -5.69 -31.52 -33.14
C LEU A 35 -6.45 -32.20 -32.00
N VAL A 36 -6.13 -33.48 -31.80
CA VAL A 36 -6.62 -34.29 -30.69
C VAL A 36 -5.54 -34.39 -29.64
N LEU A 37 -5.83 -33.91 -28.44
CA LEU A 37 -4.94 -34.05 -27.30
C LEU A 37 -5.42 -35.22 -26.44
N GLU A 38 -4.63 -36.28 -26.42
CA GLU A 38 -4.86 -37.40 -25.51
C GLU A 38 -4.29 -37.06 -24.13
N THR A 39 -5.17 -36.80 -23.17
CA THR A 39 -4.78 -36.64 -21.77
C THR A 39 -5.50 -37.65 -20.90
N LYS A 40 -4.99 -37.92 -19.70
CA LYS A 40 -5.73 -38.76 -18.74
C LYS A 40 -6.82 -37.95 -18.07
N LEU A 41 -7.97 -38.56 -17.80
CA LEU A 41 -9.08 -37.94 -17.07
C LEU A 41 -8.63 -37.20 -15.78
N PRO A 42 -7.77 -37.77 -14.90
CA PRO A 42 -7.30 -37.06 -13.72
C PRO A 42 -6.50 -35.80 -14.02
N ALA A 43 -5.74 -35.76 -15.12
CA ALA A 43 -5.00 -34.57 -15.49
C ALA A 43 -5.95 -33.40 -15.80
N LEU A 44 -7.05 -33.66 -16.51
CA LEU A 44 -8.07 -32.65 -16.79
C LEU A 44 -8.75 -32.13 -15.53
N VAL A 45 -9.05 -33.01 -14.57
CA VAL A 45 -9.63 -32.62 -13.28
C VAL A 45 -8.67 -31.72 -12.50
N VAL A 46 -7.39 -32.09 -12.41
CA VAL A 46 -6.39 -31.25 -11.74
C VAL A 46 -6.23 -29.92 -12.45
N VAL A 47 -6.13 -29.89 -13.78
CA VAL A 47 -5.96 -28.66 -14.54
C VAL A 47 -7.17 -27.73 -14.39
N SER A 48 -8.39 -28.24 -14.53
CA SER A 48 -9.62 -27.45 -14.34
C SER A 48 -9.75 -26.91 -12.91
N PHE A 49 -9.42 -27.73 -11.90
CA PHE A 49 -9.37 -27.31 -10.51
C PHE A 49 -8.33 -26.19 -10.29
N LEU A 50 -7.13 -26.34 -10.85
CA LEU A 50 -6.08 -25.31 -10.78
C LEU A 50 -6.50 -24.03 -11.51
N LEU A 51 -7.13 -24.12 -12.68
CA LEU A 51 -7.63 -22.95 -13.40
C LEU A 51 -8.64 -22.15 -12.56
N GLY A 52 -9.49 -22.82 -11.78
CA GLY A 52 -10.39 -22.15 -10.84
C GLY A 52 -9.69 -21.64 -9.57
N LEU A 53 -8.75 -22.41 -9.02
CA LEU A 53 -8.14 -22.12 -7.73
C LEU A 53 -7.00 -21.08 -7.80
N ILE A 54 -6.13 -21.16 -8.81
CA ILE A 54 -4.95 -20.29 -8.97
C ILE A 54 -5.33 -18.80 -8.94
N PRO A 55 -6.29 -18.30 -9.76
CA PRO A 55 -6.61 -16.87 -9.76
C PRO A 55 -7.15 -16.41 -8.40
N MET A 56 -8.03 -17.19 -7.78
CA MET A 56 -8.59 -16.86 -6.46
C MET A 56 -7.50 -16.86 -5.38
N TRP A 57 -6.63 -17.87 -5.38
CA TRP A 57 -5.52 -17.97 -4.45
C TRP A 57 -4.52 -16.82 -4.61
N LEU A 58 -4.22 -16.42 -5.84
CA LEU A 58 -3.30 -15.33 -6.14
C LEU A 58 -3.83 -13.99 -5.64
N VAL A 59 -5.13 -13.70 -5.85
CA VAL A 59 -5.79 -12.51 -5.31
C VAL A 59 -5.71 -12.49 -3.78
N HIS A 60 -6.04 -13.61 -3.12
CA HIS A 60 -5.97 -13.70 -1.67
C HIS A 60 -4.54 -13.46 -1.14
N ARG A 61 -3.54 -14.06 -1.80
CA ARG A 61 -2.13 -13.89 -1.45
C ARG A 61 -1.66 -12.45 -1.65
N ALA A 62 -2.03 -11.82 -2.77
CA ALA A 62 -1.68 -10.44 -3.09
C ALA A 62 -2.29 -9.45 -2.09
N SER A 63 -3.55 -9.67 -1.69
CA SER A 63 -4.22 -8.84 -0.68
C SER A 63 -3.50 -8.89 0.67
N LYS A 64 -3.11 -10.09 1.13
CA LYS A 64 -2.33 -10.24 2.36
C LYS A 64 -0.97 -9.54 2.26
N TRP A 65 -0.28 -9.71 1.13
CA TRP A 65 1.02 -9.06 0.89
C TRP A 65 0.91 -7.53 0.91
N ARG A 66 -0.09 -6.96 0.25
CA ARG A 66 -0.35 -5.52 0.25
C ARG A 66 -0.63 -4.97 1.64
N ALA A 67 -1.45 -5.67 2.44
CA ALA A 67 -1.75 -5.28 3.81
C ALA A 67 -0.48 -5.25 4.68
N THR A 68 0.31 -6.33 4.65
CA THR A 68 1.56 -6.40 5.41
C THR A 68 2.54 -5.29 5.01
N ARG A 69 2.66 -5.00 3.71
CA ARG A 69 3.57 -3.93 3.23
C ARG A 69 3.16 -2.54 3.73
N ARG A 70 1.85 -2.26 3.77
CA ARG A 70 1.30 -1.00 4.29
C ARG A 70 1.53 -0.87 5.79
N ILE A 71 1.27 -1.93 6.54
CA ILE A 71 1.52 -1.98 8.00
C ILE A 71 2.99 -1.67 8.27
N ASN A 72 3.92 -2.37 7.62
CA ASN A 72 5.36 -2.14 7.80
C ASN A 72 5.79 -0.70 7.46
N ALA A 73 5.17 -0.09 6.42
CA ALA A 73 5.46 1.29 6.06
C ALA A 73 4.97 2.29 7.12
N LEU A 74 3.79 2.04 7.70
CA LEU A 74 3.23 2.86 8.78
C LEU A 74 4.06 2.71 10.06
N GLU A 75 4.42 1.48 10.42
CA GLU A 75 5.32 1.20 11.55
C GLU A 75 6.65 1.93 11.40
N ALA A 76 7.28 1.83 10.22
CA ALA A 76 8.54 2.54 9.95
C ALA A 76 8.38 4.07 10.02
N ALA A 77 7.27 4.62 9.55
CA ALA A 77 6.99 6.05 9.66
C ALA A 77 6.83 6.47 11.12
N THR A 78 6.01 5.76 11.90
CA THR A 78 5.80 6.01 13.34
C THR A 78 7.11 5.90 14.12
N SER A 79 7.94 4.88 13.86
CA SER A 79 9.26 4.75 14.50
C SER A 79 10.18 5.94 14.19
N ARG A 80 10.16 6.47 12.97
CA ARG A 80 10.94 7.66 12.59
C ARG A 80 10.45 8.92 13.29
N PHE A 81 9.13 9.11 13.39
CA PHE A 81 8.57 10.25 14.14
C PHE A 81 8.92 10.17 15.63
N GLY A 82 8.79 9.00 16.25
CA GLY A 82 9.20 8.79 17.64
C GLY A 82 10.70 9.01 17.87
N ALA A 83 11.55 8.58 16.94
CA ALA A 83 13.00 8.81 17.00
C ALA A 83 13.37 10.30 16.80
N ALA A 84 12.65 11.02 15.93
CA ALA A 84 12.85 12.46 15.74
C ALA A 84 12.46 13.29 16.97
N THR A 85 11.48 12.85 17.77
CA THR A 85 11.14 13.48 19.05
C THR A 85 12.17 13.20 20.17
N LEU A 86 12.97 12.13 20.04
CA LEU A 86 13.99 11.74 21.03
C LEU A 86 15.42 12.09 20.60
N ALA A 87 15.62 12.67 19.41
CA ALA A 87 16.93 13.15 18.98
C ALA A 87 17.32 14.35 19.87
N PRO A 88 18.37 14.23 20.71
CA PRO A 88 18.90 15.39 21.41
C PRO A 88 19.48 16.34 20.37
N ASP A 89 19.28 17.63 20.60
CA ASP A 89 19.89 18.75 19.88
C ASP A 89 21.39 18.50 19.63
N ALA A 90 21.73 17.96 18.46
CA ALA A 90 23.11 17.74 18.02
C ALA A 90 23.46 18.66 16.85
N SER A 91 22.81 19.82 16.79
CA SER A 91 23.13 20.92 15.87
C SER A 91 23.29 22.25 16.61
N ALA A 92 23.89 22.23 17.81
CA ALA A 92 24.51 23.42 18.40
C ALA A 92 26.00 23.46 18.07
N THR A 93 26.36 23.51 16.78
CA THR A 93 27.66 24.08 16.42
C THR A 93 27.44 25.58 16.35
N VAL A 94 27.77 26.26 17.45
CA VAL A 94 27.87 27.72 17.51
C VAL A 94 28.90 28.14 16.46
N GLN A 95 28.43 28.59 15.30
CA GLN A 95 29.25 29.32 14.35
C GLN A 95 29.60 30.67 15.01
N PRO A 96 30.89 31.05 15.12
CA PRO A 96 31.23 32.36 15.66
C PRO A 96 30.62 33.44 14.77
N ALA A 97 29.71 34.23 15.34
CA ALA A 97 29.19 35.42 14.70
C ALA A 97 30.36 36.40 14.44
N PRO A 98 30.47 37.01 13.25
CA PRO A 98 31.39 38.12 13.06
C PRO A 98 30.96 39.27 13.98
N ALA A 99 31.91 39.81 14.76
CA ALA A 99 31.67 40.91 15.66
C ALA A 99 31.10 42.13 14.90
N PRO A 100 30.08 42.82 15.43
CA PRO A 100 29.61 44.06 14.84
C PRO A 100 30.64 45.17 15.10
N THR A 101 31.17 45.75 14.03
CA THR A 101 31.88 47.03 14.07
C THR A 101 30.89 48.12 14.50
N PRO A 102 31.23 49.02 15.44
CA PRO A 102 30.34 50.12 15.83
C PRO A 102 30.22 51.14 14.70
N GLU A 103 29.02 51.33 14.16
CA GLU A 103 28.69 52.43 13.25
C GLU A 103 27.89 53.52 14.01
N PRO A 104 28.10 54.83 13.73
CA PRO A 104 27.68 55.94 14.59
C PRO A 104 26.16 56.14 14.66
N PRO A 105 25.64 56.86 15.68
CA PRO A 105 24.22 56.96 15.94
C PRO A 105 23.55 57.90 14.93
N VAL A 106 22.67 57.36 14.09
CA VAL A 106 21.75 58.17 13.28
C VAL A 106 20.45 58.34 14.05
N HIS A 107 20.22 59.57 14.51
CA HIS A 107 18.97 60.02 15.10
C HIS A 107 17.84 59.94 14.08
N ASN A 108 16.78 59.17 14.36
CA ASN A 108 15.47 59.38 13.75
C ASN A 108 14.44 59.61 14.86
N PRO A 109 13.59 60.66 14.77
CA PRO A 109 12.69 61.06 15.84
C PRO A 109 11.47 60.12 16.02
N PRO A 110 10.77 60.22 17.18
CA PRO A 110 9.75 59.27 17.69
C PRO A 110 8.37 59.27 16.97
N PRO A 111 7.47 58.30 17.30
CA PRO A 111 6.40 57.80 16.45
C PRO A 111 5.08 58.58 16.60
N GLU A 112 4.22 58.55 15.57
CA GLU A 112 2.81 58.99 15.71
C GLU A 112 1.81 57.94 15.16
N PRO A 113 0.72 57.62 15.89
CA PRO A 113 -0.07 56.41 15.69
C PRO A 113 -1.45 56.67 15.04
N ALA A 114 -2.18 55.56 14.90
CA ALA A 114 -3.64 55.41 14.83
C ALA A 114 -4.28 55.25 13.43
N ASN A 115 -4.67 53.99 13.15
CA ASN A 115 -5.77 53.64 12.25
C ASN A 115 -6.99 54.53 12.50
N PRO A 116 -7.77 54.83 11.45
CA PRO A 116 -9.15 54.36 11.47
C PRO A 116 -9.60 53.65 10.18
N VAL A 117 -10.53 52.73 10.41
CA VAL A 117 -11.33 51.90 9.50
C VAL A 117 -12.20 52.75 8.57
N ASP A 118 -12.56 52.23 7.39
CA ASP A 118 -13.91 52.24 6.74
C ASP A 118 -13.82 52.31 5.20
N PRO A 119 -14.89 52.03 4.43
CA PRO A 119 -15.94 51.02 4.56
C PRO A 119 -16.14 50.21 3.24
N VAL A 120 -17.01 49.20 3.30
CA VAL A 120 -17.45 48.35 2.18
C VAL A 120 -18.19 49.17 1.09
N ASP A 121 -17.75 49.10 -0.16
CA ASP A 121 -18.50 49.66 -1.29
C ASP A 121 -19.68 48.76 -1.64
N THR A 122 -20.87 49.27 -1.35
CA THR A 122 -22.15 48.75 -1.85
C THR A 122 -22.59 49.72 -2.95
N ASP A 123 -22.53 49.33 -4.21
CA ASP A 123 -22.94 50.19 -5.33
C ASP A 123 -24.46 50.09 -5.58
N PRO A 124 -25.23 51.20 -5.53
CA PRO A 124 -26.65 51.26 -5.85
C PRO A 124 -26.88 51.90 -7.23
N ALA A 125 -27.52 51.19 -8.16
CA ALA A 125 -28.13 51.84 -9.33
C ALA A 125 -29.37 51.10 -9.86
N LYS A 126 -30.54 51.58 -9.41
CA LYS A 126 -31.87 51.52 -10.04
C LYS A 126 -32.10 52.93 -10.66
N PRO A 127 -32.70 53.15 -11.86
CA PRO A 127 -34.14 52.98 -12.20
C PRO A 127 -34.35 52.48 -13.67
N ALA A 128 -35.55 52.16 -14.18
CA ALA A 128 -36.92 52.64 -13.97
C ALA A 128 -37.95 51.51 -14.12
#